data_AF-A0A2M7L6T7-F1
#
_entry.id   AF-A0A2M7L6T7-F1
#
_cell.length_a   1.000
_cell.length_b   1.000
_cell.length_c   1.000
_cell.angle_alpha   90.00
_cell.angle_beta   90.00
_cell.angle_gamma   90.00
#
_symmetry.space_group_name_H-M   'P 1'
#
loop_
_entity.id
_entity.type
_entity.pdbx_description
1 polymer ?
#
loop_
_entity_poly.entity_id
_entity_poly.type
_entity_poly.pdbx_seq_one_letter_code
_entity_poly.pdbx_strand_id
1 'polypeptide(L)'
;MDRKGYGIDDFYIVDQQTSQRFYIREILDACCTEYETSKLSAAQKLEIIDAIGLNRLTQVLATCFQHDNKSYDAQTEAAWAYRLLKKEVVVSDNELAKVDVQHKLFSTAVRLNIDQAQLV
;
A
#
# COMPACT_ATOMS: atom_id res chain seq x y z
N MET A 1 -19.99 -3.52 2.78
CA MET A 1 -18.75 -3.03 3.40
C MET A 1 -18.79 -1.53 3.27
N ASP A 2 -18.91 -0.79 4.38
CA ASP A 2 -18.80 0.66 4.36
C ASP A 2 -17.42 1.02 3.83
N ARG A 3 -17.36 1.70 2.68
CA ARG A 3 -16.09 2.22 2.15
C ARG A 3 -15.53 3.17 3.20
N LYS A 4 -14.29 2.96 3.65
CA LYS A 4 -13.62 3.94 4.51
C LYS A 4 -13.64 5.28 3.79
N GLY A 5 -14.23 6.28 4.44
CA GLY A 5 -14.28 7.63 3.92
C GLY A 5 -12.93 8.30 4.13
N TYR A 6 -12.28 8.73 3.04
CA TYR A 6 -11.11 9.59 3.11
C TYR A 6 -11.45 10.97 2.53
N GLY A 7 -11.03 12.02 3.24
CA GLY A 7 -11.13 13.42 2.82
C GLY A 7 -9.78 14.02 2.50
N ILE A 8 -9.78 15.19 1.84
CA ILE A 8 -8.59 16.03 1.65
C ILE A 8 -8.80 17.31 2.47
N ASP A 9 -7.82 17.65 3.29
CA ASP A 9 -7.71 18.92 4.02
C ASP A 9 -6.32 19.52 3.75
N ASP A 10 -6.29 20.53 2.86
CA ASP A 10 -5.06 21.11 2.31
C ASP A 10 -4.15 20.04 1.69
N PHE A 11 -2.97 19.80 2.26
CA PHE A 11 -2.02 18.77 1.82
C PHE A 11 -2.14 17.45 2.58
N TYR A 12 -3.17 17.30 3.42
CA TYR A 12 -3.40 16.11 4.23
C TYR A 12 -4.58 15.30 3.73
N ILE A 13 -4.44 13.98 3.82
CA ILE A 13 -5.51 13.01 3.70
C ILE A 13 -6.01 12.71 5.10
N VAL A 14 -7.33 12.85 5.31
CA VAL A 14 -7.97 12.63 6.60
C VAL A 14 -8.83 11.39 6.51
N ASP A 15 -8.53 10.39 7.34
CA ASP A 15 -9.44 9.26 7.58
C ASP A 15 -10.65 9.77 8.38
N GLN A 16 -11.84 9.71 7.80
CA GLN A 16 -13.06 10.25 8.41
C GLN A 16 -13.55 9.41 9.60
N GLN A 17 -13.08 8.18 9.75
CA GLN A 17 -13.47 7.30 10.86
C GLN A 17 -12.55 7.51 12.06
N THR A 18 -11.24 7.63 11.83
CA THR A 18 -10.24 7.73 12.89
C THR A 18 -9.76 9.15 13.15
N SER A 19 -10.11 10.10 12.28
CA SER A 19 -9.56 11.47 12.24
C SER A 19 -8.03 11.51 12.07
N GLN A 20 -7.41 10.39 11.70
CA GLN A 20 -5.97 10.34 11.43
C GLN A 20 -5.64 11.13 10.16
N ARG A 21 -4.55 11.88 10.21
CA ARG A 21 -4.05 12.68 9.09
C ARG A 21 -2.78 12.05 8.53
N PHE A 22 -2.70 12.00 7.20
CA PHE A 22 -1.53 11.53 6.46
C PHE A 22 -1.15 12.62 5.48
N TYR A 23 0.12 12.96 5.39
CA TYR A 23 0.59 13.96 4.44
C TYR A 23 0.62 13.37 3.03
N ILE A 24 0.26 14.15 2.00
CA ILE A 24 0.17 13.66 0.61
C ILE A 24 1.48 13.04 0.11
N ARG A 25 2.62 13.57 0.56
CA ARG A 25 3.95 13.07 0.21
C ARG A 25 4.23 11.68 0.77
N GLU A 26 3.62 11.29 1.89
CA GLU A 26 3.68 9.93 2.42
C GLU A 26 3.10 8.90 1.43
N ILE A 27 2.22 9.34 0.53
CA ILE A 27 1.43 8.47 -0.35
C ILE A 27 1.99 8.46 -1.78
N LEU A 28 2.35 9.62 -2.33
CA LEU A 28 2.64 9.78 -3.75
C LEU A 28 4.04 10.30 -4.10
N ASP A 29 4.91 10.56 -3.12
CA ASP A 29 6.27 11.08 -3.35
C ASP A 29 7.31 10.04 -2.89
N ALA A 30 7.49 8.97 -3.66
CA ALA A 30 8.24 7.79 -3.21
C ALA A 30 9.74 8.01 -2.93
N CYS A 31 10.28 9.15 -3.35
CA CYS A 31 11.68 9.53 -3.12
C CYS A 31 11.87 10.47 -1.91
N CYS A 32 10.80 10.77 -1.16
CA CYS A 32 10.88 11.67 -0.01
C CYS A 32 10.95 10.96 1.34
N THR A 33 11.48 11.66 2.33
CA THR A 33 11.57 11.18 3.72
C THR A 33 10.20 10.84 4.30
N GLU A 34 9.17 11.62 3.97
CA GLU A 34 7.82 11.34 4.45
C GLU A 34 7.29 10.00 3.93
N TYR A 35 7.58 9.65 2.67
CA TYR A 35 7.21 8.35 2.12
C TYR A 35 7.98 7.20 2.77
N GLU A 36 9.29 7.36 2.99
CA GLU A 36 10.15 6.35 3.60
C GLU A 36 9.80 6.09 5.07
N THR A 37 9.39 7.13 5.80
CA THR A 37 9.05 7.05 7.23
C THR A 37 7.56 6.84 7.51
N SER A 38 6.74 6.81 6.46
CA SER A 38 5.30 6.57 6.53
C SER A 38 4.99 5.25 7.25
N LYS A 39 4.04 5.32 8.18
CA LYS A 39 3.49 4.13 8.87
C LYS A 39 2.42 3.39 8.06
N LEU A 40 1.99 3.96 6.93
CA LEU A 40 1.06 3.32 6.02
C LEU A 40 1.75 2.20 5.24
N SER A 41 1.16 1.02 5.26
CA SER A 41 1.53 -0.06 4.34
C SER A 41 1.16 0.27 2.89
N ALA A 42 1.77 -0.43 1.94
CA ALA A 42 1.46 -0.26 0.52
C ALA A 42 -0.04 -0.48 0.21
N ALA A 43 -0.66 -1.48 0.85
CA ALA A 43 -2.08 -1.76 0.71
C ALA A 43 -2.96 -0.60 1.21
N GLN A 44 -2.62 0.02 2.35
CA GLN A 44 -3.35 1.18 2.87
C GLN A 44 -3.18 2.41 1.97
N LYS A 45 -1.98 2.66 1.45
CA LYS A 45 -1.75 3.73 0.46
C LYS A 45 -2.60 3.51 -0.79
N LEU A 46 -2.70 2.27 -1.30
CA LEU A 46 -3.58 1.93 -2.42
C LEU A 46 -5.07 2.08 -2.09
N GLU A 47 -5.50 1.72 -0.87
CA GLU A 47 -6.88 1.94 -0.41
C GLU A 47 -7.24 3.43 -0.44
N ILE A 48 -6.34 4.30 0.03
CA ILE A 48 -6.52 5.76 -0.04
C ILE A 48 -6.62 6.24 -1.49
N ILE A 49 -5.75 5.73 -2.37
CA ILE A 49 -5.75 6.09 -3.79
C ILE A 49 -7.05 5.66 -4.48
N ASP A 50 -7.58 4.48 -4.15
CA ASP A 50 -8.85 3.98 -4.69
C ASP A 50 -10.05 4.82 -4.20
N ALA A 51 -10.02 5.22 -2.93
CA ALA A 51 -11.10 6.00 -2.32
C ALA A 51 -11.17 7.46 -2.84
N ILE A 52 -10.02 8.12 -3.02
CA ILE A 52 -9.97 9.54 -3.43
C ILE A 52 -9.80 9.70 -4.95
N GLY A 53 -9.06 8.78 -5.56
CA GLY A 53 -8.65 8.84 -6.96
C GLY A 53 -7.24 9.42 -7.14
N LEU A 54 -6.40 8.69 -7.88
CA LEU A 54 -5.00 9.05 -8.17
C LEU A 54 -4.88 10.47 -8.72
N ASN A 55 -5.67 10.83 -9.73
CA ASN A 55 -5.60 12.16 -10.37
C ASN A 55 -5.82 13.30 -9.37
N ARG A 56 -6.76 13.13 -8.43
CA ARG A 56 -7.07 14.16 -7.44
C ARG A 56 -5.94 14.31 -6.43
N LEU A 57 -5.37 13.20 -5.98
CA LEU A 57 -4.19 13.19 -5.12
C LEU A 57 -2.96 13.80 -5.80
N THR A 58 -2.76 13.53 -7.10
CA THR A 58 -1.70 14.15 -7.90
C THR A 58 -1.83 15.67 -7.97
N GLN A 59 -3.05 16.20 -8.09
CA GLN A 59 -3.29 17.66 -8.06
C GLN A 59 -2.94 18.28 -6.70
N VAL A 60 -3.27 17.59 -5.60
CA VAL A 60 -2.86 18.02 -4.25
C VAL A 60 -1.35 18.04 -4.13
N LEU A 61 -0.67 16.98 -4.58
CA LEU A 61 0.79 16.90 -4.58
C LEU A 61 1.43 18.02 -5.41
N ALA A 62 0.89 18.32 -6.60
CA ALA A 62 1.37 19.42 -7.44
C ALA A 62 1.26 20.78 -6.72
N THR A 63 0.17 20.98 -5.96
CA THR A 63 -0.08 22.22 -5.21
C THR A 63 0.97 22.40 -4.10
N CYS A 64 1.47 21.33 -3.47
CA CYS A 64 2.54 21.41 -2.46
C CYS A 64 3.82 22.08 -2.99
N PHE A 65 4.13 21.89 -4.28
CA PHE A 65 5.37 22.33 -4.88
C PHE A 65 5.21 23.50 -5.85
N GLN A 66 3.99 23.97 -6.09
CA GLN A 66 3.70 24.98 -7.12
C GLN A 66 4.48 26.30 -6.93
N HIS A 67 4.82 26.64 -5.68
CA HIS A 67 5.55 27.86 -5.34
C HIS A 67 7.07 27.64 -5.25
N ASP A 68 7.48 26.54 -4.63
CA ASP A 68 8.88 26.33 -4.23
C ASP A 68 9.68 25.53 -5.25
N ASN A 69 9.03 24.75 -6.11
CA ASN A 69 9.68 23.92 -7.13
C ASN A 69 8.84 23.80 -8.40
N LYS A 70 8.97 24.79 -9.29
CA LYS A 70 8.27 24.82 -10.58
C LYS A 70 8.63 23.67 -11.53
N SER A 71 9.77 23.03 -11.32
CA SER A 71 10.21 21.86 -12.10
C SER A 71 9.71 20.53 -11.55
N TYR A 72 9.03 20.53 -10.39
CA TYR A 72 8.49 19.32 -9.81
C TYR A 72 7.38 18.74 -10.69
N ASP A 73 7.58 17.51 -11.17
CA ASP A 73 6.59 16.79 -11.97
C ASP A 73 5.79 15.82 -11.10
N ALA A 74 4.75 16.35 -10.45
CA ALA A 74 3.85 15.56 -9.62
C ALA A 74 3.18 14.40 -10.38
N GLN A 75 2.99 14.52 -11.70
CA GLN A 75 2.37 13.47 -12.50
C GLN A 75 3.30 12.27 -12.64
N THR A 76 4.58 12.52 -12.94
CA THR A 76 5.60 11.48 -13.03
C THR A 76 5.85 10.83 -11.67
N GLU A 77 5.98 11.63 -10.60
CA GLU A 77 6.21 11.11 -9.25
C GLU A 77 5.02 10.26 -8.77
N ALA A 78 3.79 10.74 -8.91
CA ALA A 78 2.60 9.98 -8.52
C ALA A 78 2.45 8.68 -9.33
N ALA A 79 2.75 8.71 -10.63
CA ALA A 79 2.72 7.51 -11.48
C ALA A 79 3.78 6.48 -11.05
N TRP A 80 4.97 6.95 -10.68
CA TRP A 80 6.06 6.09 -10.22
C TRP A 80 5.74 5.47 -8.86
N ALA A 81 5.32 6.28 -7.89
CA ALA A 81 4.87 5.81 -6.57
C ALA A 81 3.73 4.78 -6.69
N TYR A 82 2.71 5.05 -7.51
CA TYR A 82 1.60 4.11 -7.70
C TYR A 82 2.04 2.76 -8.29
N ARG A 83 2.99 2.77 -9.24
CA ARG A 83 3.55 1.53 -9.80
C ARG A 83 4.35 0.75 -8.74
N LEU A 84 5.11 1.45 -7.91
CA LEU A 84 5.88 0.84 -6.82
C LEU A 84 4.95 0.16 -5.81
N LEU A 85 3.91 0.85 -5.35
CA LEU A 85 2.90 0.31 -4.43
C LEU A 85 2.24 -0.96 -4.96
N LYS A 86 1.85 -0.97 -6.24
CA LYS A 86 1.27 -2.16 -6.89
C LYS A 86 2.24 -3.34 -6.88
N LYS A 87 3.52 -3.08 -7.16
CA LYS A 87 4.54 -4.13 -7.16
C LYS A 87 4.76 -4.70 -5.75
N GLU A 88 4.81 -3.85 -4.73
CA GLU A 88 5.02 -4.26 -3.33
C GLU A 88 3.90 -5.15 -2.80
N VAL A 89 2.64 -4.83 -3.12
CA VAL A 89 1.50 -5.67 -2.73
C VAL A 89 1.54 -7.03 -3.42
N VAL A 90 1.80 -7.06 -4.74
CA VAL A 90 1.91 -8.33 -5.49
C VAL A 90 3.03 -9.22 -4.96
N VAL A 91 4.18 -8.63 -4.60
CA VAL A 91 5.30 -9.39 -4.01
C VAL A 91 4.88 -9.94 -2.65
N SER A 92 4.22 -9.14 -1.81
CA SER A 92 3.75 -9.56 -0.49
C SER A 92 2.76 -10.73 -0.58
N ASP A 93 1.80 -10.68 -1.50
CA ASP A 93 0.82 -11.74 -1.74
C ASP A 93 1.48 -13.03 -2.24
N ASN A 94 2.47 -12.91 -3.13
CA ASN A 94 3.23 -14.06 -3.65
C ASN A 94 4.08 -14.73 -2.56
N GLU A 95 4.68 -13.97 -1.65
CA GLU A 95 5.43 -14.53 -0.52
C GLU A 95 4.51 -15.23 0.48
N LEU A 96 3.33 -14.65 0.78
CA LEU A 96 2.30 -15.29 1.61
C LEU A 96 1.82 -16.62 0.99
N ALA A 97 1.59 -16.66 -0.32
CA ALA A 97 1.18 -17.87 -1.01
C ALA A 97 2.23 -18.99 -0.94
N LYS A 98 3.53 -18.65 -1.00
CA LYS A 98 4.61 -19.64 -0.86
C LYS A 98 4.65 -20.26 0.53
N VAL A 99 4.45 -19.46 1.58
CA VAL A 99 4.41 -19.95 2.97
C VAL A 99 3.23 -20.90 3.18
N ASP A 100 2.05 -20.57 2.65
CA ASP A 100 0.85 -21.42 2.79
C ASP A 100 1.01 -22.77 2.06
N VAL A 101 1.66 -22.78 0.88
CA VAL A 101 2.02 -24.01 0.17
C VAL A 101 3.00 -24.86 0.98
N GLN A 102 4.03 -24.26 1.58
CA GLN A 102 4.97 -24.99 2.44
C GLN A 102 4.24 -25.63 3.63
N HIS A 103 3.38 -24.89 4.33
CA HIS A 103 2.64 -25.41 5.47
C HIS A 103 1.70 -26.55 5.09
N LYS A 104 1.02 -26.47 3.93
CA LYS A 104 0.20 -27.55 3.38
C LYS A 104 1.02 -28.80 3.06
N LEU A 105 2.19 -28.65 2.43
CA LEU A 105 3.09 -29.77 2.13
C LEU A 105 3.59 -30.46 3.40
N PHE A 106 4.00 -29.69 4.42
CA PHE A 106 4.39 -30.24 5.73
C PHE A 106 3.23 -30.98 6.40
N SER A 107 2.02 -30.40 6.41
CA SER A 107 0.84 -31.06 7.03
C SER A 107 0.46 -32.36 6.31
N THR A 108 0.63 -32.42 4.99
CA THR A 108 0.35 -33.61 4.18
C THR A 108 1.40 -34.69 4.41
N ALA A 109 2.67 -34.32 4.45
CA ALA A 109 3.76 -35.25 4.75
C ALA A 109 3.65 -35.86 6.16
N VAL A 110 3.24 -35.08 7.15
CA VAL A 110 3.00 -35.57 8.52
C VAL A 110 1.84 -36.57 8.55
N ARG A 111 0.73 -36.30 7.84
CA ARG A 111 -0.42 -37.23 7.76
C ARG A 111 -0.03 -38.56 7.11
N LEU A 112 0.70 -38.53 5.99
CA LEU A 112 1.15 -39.73 5.30
C LEU A 112 2.07 -40.60 6.16
N ASN A 113 2.92 -40.00 7.00
CA ASN A 113 3.80 -40.75 7.91
C ASN A 113 3.05 -41.38 9.09
N ILE A 114 1.95 -40.76 9.57
CA ILE A 114 1.12 -41.34 10.64
C ILE A 114 0.33 -42.54 10.12
N ASP A 115 -0.24 -42.45 8.91
CA ASP A 115 -1.01 -43.54 8.31
C ASP A 115 -0.13 -44.78 8.04
N GLN A 116 1.15 -44.60 7.68
CA GLN A 116 2.10 -45.70 7.54
C GLN A 116 2.51 -46.34 8.89
N ALA A 117 2.48 -45.58 9.98
CA ALA A 117 2.84 -46.08 11.31
C ALA A 117 1.70 -46.85 12.01
N GLN A 118 0.46 -46.74 11.54
CA GLN A 118 -0.72 -47.43 12.09
C GLN A 118 -1.06 -48.76 11.40
N LEU A 119 -0.31 -49.13 10.35
CA LEU A 119 -0.51 -50.36 9.56
C LEU A 119 0.45 -51.50 9.91
N VAL A 120 1.15 -51.42 11.05
CA VAL A 120 2.10 -52.45 11.55
C VAL A 120 1.54 -53.16 12.78
#